data_AF-A0A1S2M3U8-F1
#
_entry.id   AF-A0A1S2M3U8-F1
#
_cell.length_a   1.000
_cell.length_b   1.000
_cell.length_c   1.000
_cell.angle_alpha   90.00
_cell.angle_beta   90.00
_cell.angle_gamma   90.00
#
_symmetry.space_group_name_H-M   'P 1'
#
loop_
_entity.id
_entity.type
_entity.pdbx_description
1 polymer ?
#
loop_
_entity_poly.entity_id
_entity_poly.type
_entity_poly.pdbx_seq_one_letter_code
_entity_poly.pdbx_strand_id
1 'polypeptide(L)'
;MKLNRTQKNFRKQMAALKDEGYKFEDDLYSTTRKKRKAKVLGISSILLFLLLLYPLYGMVKSSLDFITINKHGQVVTYVSKTSEIDYNIMQDLSFLIESKSYTSIELLMLYEQKISISIQESNKIRSPKELMNYSTLLNEKYENILSLIFLLKMSNKANFFDATQINAALEEIYLLNTKASFNLTSVFDEIGIIYTIGDHHQIISYEYQTFFKR
;
A
#
# COMPACT_ATOMS: atom_id res chain seq x y z
N MET A 1 16.30 2.17 73.35
CA MET A 1 15.70 3.03 74.40
C MET A 1 15.04 4.24 73.73
N LYS A 2 13.72 4.47 73.93
CA LYS A 2 13.05 5.66 73.37
C LYS A 2 13.33 6.86 74.27
N LEU A 3 13.89 7.94 73.70
CA LEU A 3 14.18 9.17 74.45
C LEU A 3 12.90 9.92 74.82
N ASN A 4 12.82 10.38 76.07
CA ASN A 4 11.71 11.20 76.55
C ASN A 4 11.70 12.58 75.88
N ARG A 5 10.53 13.24 75.89
CA ARG A 5 10.32 14.54 75.23
C ARG A 5 11.31 15.61 75.71
N THR A 6 11.62 15.60 77.01
CA THR A 6 12.60 16.47 77.66
C THR A 6 14.02 16.27 77.09
N GLN A 7 14.44 15.02 76.94
CA GLN A 7 15.76 14.67 76.37
C GLN A 7 15.88 15.08 74.90
N LYS A 8 14.78 15.00 74.14
CA LYS A 8 14.74 15.46 72.74
C LYS A 8 14.84 16.99 72.64
N ASN A 9 14.16 17.71 73.52
CA ASN A 9 14.21 19.17 73.55
C ASN A 9 15.60 19.67 73.96
N PHE A 10 16.20 19.04 74.98
CA PHE A 10 17.56 19.33 75.41
C PHE A 10 18.58 19.13 74.27
N ARG A 11 18.48 18.02 73.52
CA ARG A 11 19.35 17.78 72.36
C ARG A 11 19.19 18.81 71.25
N LYS A 12 17.98 19.31 71.01
CA LYS A 12 17.75 20.38 70.02
C LYS A 12 18.36 21.71 70.47
N GLN A 13 18.24 22.06 71.74
CA GLN A 13 18.83 23.28 72.29
C GLN A 13 20.36 23.24 72.23
N MET A 14 20.97 22.11 72.58
CA MET A 14 22.42 21.94 72.50
C MET A 14 22.95 21.99 71.06
N ALA A 15 22.19 21.46 70.09
CA ALA A 15 22.53 21.58 68.68
C ALA A 15 22.50 23.04 68.20
N ALA A 16 21.50 23.82 68.61
CA ALA A 16 21.41 25.25 68.26
C ALA A 16 22.58 26.06 68.87
N LEU A 17 22.94 25.81 70.13
CA LEU A 17 24.08 26.47 70.77
C LEU A 17 25.42 26.13 70.09
N LYS A 18 25.57 24.92 69.55
CA LYS A 18 26.75 24.54 68.77
C LYS A 18 26.82 25.34 67.46
N ASP A 19 25.70 25.51 66.77
CA ASP A 19 25.62 26.31 65.54
C ASP A 19 25.92 27.81 65.80
N GLU A 20 25.63 28.29 67.01
CA GLU A 20 25.97 29.64 67.49
C GLU A 20 27.45 29.81 67.91
N GLY A 21 28.28 28.77 67.79
CA GLY A 21 29.73 28.85 67.98
C GLY A 21 30.25 28.43 69.35
N TYR A 22 29.39 27.93 70.24
CA TYR A 22 29.83 27.35 71.50
C TYR A 22 30.49 25.97 71.26
N LYS A 23 31.75 25.81 71.70
CA LYS A 23 32.48 24.54 71.58
C LYS A 23 32.16 23.62 72.76
N PHE A 24 31.53 22.48 72.45
CA PHE A 24 31.35 21.36 73.38
C PHE A 24 32.11 20.15 72.84
N GLU A 25 32.59 19.26 73.71
CA GLU A 25 33.26 18.01 73.31
C GLU A 25 32.36 17.21 72.34
N ASP A 26 32.92 16.85 71.18
CA ASP A 26 32.18 16.61 69.94
C ASP A 26 31.31 15.33 69.92
N ASP A 27 31.42 14.45 70.93
CA ASP A 27 30.93 13.08 70.81
C ASP A 27 29.54 12.79 71.41
N LEU A 28 28.97 13.69 72.21
CA LEU A 28 27.71 13.39 72.94
C LEU A 28 26.41 13.77 72.21
N TYR A 29 26.47 14.67 71.21
CA TYR A 29 25.26 15.30 70.65
C TYR A 29 25.09 15.21 69.13
N SER A 30 25.95 14.46 68.43
CA SER A 30 25.85 14.32 66.98
C SER A 30 24.56 13.57 66.57
N THR A 31 23.78 14.20 65.69
CA THR A 31 22.56 13.58 65.15
C THR A 31 22.93 12.69 63.98
N THR A 32 22.92 11.37 64.18
CA THR A 32 23.10 10.41 63.09
C THR A 32 21.99 10.58 62.04
N ARG A 33 22.29 11.25 60.92
CA ARG A 33 21.41 11.32 59.74
C ARG A 33 21.32 9.93 59.10
N LYS A 34 20.12 9.34 59.09
CA LYS A 34 19.85 8.12 58.31
C LYS A 34 19.93 8.43 56.81
N LYS A 35 20.93 7.86 56.12
CA LYS A 35 21.00 7.84 54.65
C LYS A 35 19.79 7.07 54.08
N ARG A 36 18.97 7.70 53.23
CA ARG A 36 17.94 7.01 52.44
C ARG A 36 18.63 6.28 51.28
N LYS A 37 18.42 4.97 51.16
CA LYS A 37 18.86 4.18 50.00
C LYS A 37 18.00 4.55 48.78
N ALA A 38 18.64 4.81 47.64
CA ALA A 38 17.94 4.95 46.37
C ALA A 38 17.22 3.63 46.04
N LYS A 39 15.91 3.70 45.75
CA LYS A 39 15.13 2.55 45.27
C LYS A 39 15.66 2.18 43.89
N VAL A 40 16.27 1.01 43.76
CA VAL A 40 16.52 0.37 42.46
C VAL A 40 15.15 0.09 41.84
N LEU A 41 14.79 0.82 40.79
CA LEU A 41 13.64 0.49 39.95
C LEU A 41 13.93 -0.88 39.34
N GLY A 42 13.25 -1.89 39.85
CA GLY A 42 13.57 -3.30 39.59
C GLY A 42 13.35 -3.67 38.13
N ILE A 43 14.17 -4.60 37.64
CA ILE A 43 14.04 -5.29 36.34
C ILE A 43 12.58 -5.74 36.06
N SER A 44 11.79 -6.00 37.11
CA SER A 44 10.37 -6.32 37.05
C SER A 44 9.48 -5.22 36.42
N SER A 45 9.79 -3.93 36.57
CA SER A 45 8.98 -2.87 35.94
C SER A 45 9.23 -2.76 34.44
N ILE A 46 10.45 -3.08 33.98
CA ILE A 46 10.79 -3.13 32.55
C ILE A 46 10.16 -4.38 31.91
N LEU A 47 10.20 -5.52 32.60
CA LEU A 47 9.55 -6.76 32.16
C LEU A 47 8.01 -6.62 32.09
N LEU A 48 7.39 -5.96 33.07
CA LEU A 48 5.95 -5.66 33.05
C LEU A 48 5.60 -4.73 31.88
N PHE A 49 6.44 -3.73 31.59
CA PHE A 49 6.28 -2.83 30.46
C PHE A 49 6.38 -3.55 29.11
N LEU A 50 7.35 -4.46 28.94
CA LEU A 50 7.47 -5.31 27.75
C LEU A 50 6.27 -6.27 27.59
N LEU A 51 5.79 -6.86 28.69
CA LEU A 51 4.60 -7.73 28.69
C LEU A 51 3.32 -7.01 28.30
N LEU A 52 3.18 -5.74 28.68
CA LEU A 52 2.03 -4.90 28.28
C LEU A 52 2.13 -4.43 26.83
N LEU A 53 3.34 -4.25 26.28
CA LEU A 53 3.56 -3.89 24.88
C LEU A 53 3.31 -5.04 23.90
N TYR A 54 3.48 -6.29 24.33
CA TYR A 54 3.27 -7.47 23.49
C TYR A 54 1.84 -7.58 22.90
N PRO A 55 0.75 -7.48 23.69
CA PRO A 55 -0.61 -7.48 23.14
C PRO A 55 -0.92 -6.23 22.30
N LEU A 56 -0.34 -5.07 22.64
CA LEU A 56 -0.46 -3.85 21.83
C LEU A 56 0.19 -4.03 20.45
N TYR A 57 1.37 -4.64 20.39
CA TYR A 57 2.02 -4.99 19.13
C TYR A 57 1.17 -5.95 18.30
N GLY A 58 0.56 -6.96 18.92
CA GLY A 58 -0.37 -7.88 18.25
C GLY A 58 -1.58 -7.19 17.63
N MET A 59 -2.19 -6.23 18.34
CA MET A 59 -3.33 -5.44 17.83
C MET A 59 -2.94 -4.47 16.72
N VAL A 60 -1.79 -3.80 16.84
CA VAL A 60 -1.26 -2.91 15.80
C VAL A 60 -0.91 -3.72 14.55
N LYS A 61 -0.29 -4.88 14.72
CA LYS A 61 0.01 -5.78 13.60
C LYS A 61 -1.27 -6.28 12.92
N SER A 62 -2.26 -6.79 13.67
CA SER A 62 -3.48 -7.32 13.07
C SER A 62 -4.31 -6.26 12.32
N SER A 63 -4.31 -5.01 12.81
CA SER A 63 -4.98 -3.90 12.12
C SER A 63 -4.23 -3.47 10.85
N LEU A 64 -2.90 -3.45 10.87
CA LEU A 64 -2.08 -3.19 9.68
C LEU A 64 -2.22 -4.32 8.64
N ASP A 65 -2.23 -5.57 9.08
CA ASP A 65 -2.46 -6.74 8.23
C ASP A 65 -3.86 -6.67 7.59
N PHE A 66 -4.89 -6.31 8.35
CA PHE A 66 -6.25 -6.13 7.82
C PHE A 66 -6.33 -5.04 6.75
N ILE A 67 -5.70 -3.89 6.98
CA ILE A 67 -5.65 -2.79 5.99
C ILE A 67 -4.95 -3.24 4.72
N THR A 68 -3.82 -3.94 4.85
CA THR A 68 -3.02 -4.44 3.72
C THR A 68 -3.81 -5.45 2.90
N ILE A 69 -4.47 -6.41 3.55
CA ILE A 69 -5.29 -7.43 2.89
C ILE A 69 -6.49 -6.79 2.17
N ASN A 70 -7.17 -5.82 2.78
CA ASN A 70 -8.27 -5.13 2.12
C ASN A 70 -7.80 -4.35 0.89
N LYS A 71 -6.64 -3.68 0.97
CA LYS A 71 -6.04 -3.00 -0.18
C LYS A 71 -5.67 -3.96 -1.31
N HIS A 72 -5.00 -5.07 -0.97
CA HIS A 72 -4.68 -6.14 -1.93
C HIS A 72 -5.95 -6.66 -2.60
N GLY A 73 -7.00 -6.94 -1.83
CA GLY A 73 -8.27 -7.43 -2.35
C GLY A 73 -8.92 -6.47 -3.34
N GLN A 74 -8.91 -5.16 -3.06
CA GLN A 74 -9.43 -4.13 -3.98
C GLN A 74 -8.63 -4.06 -5.28
N VAL A 75 -7.30 -4.04 -5.18
CA VAL A 75 -6.38 -4.01 -6.33
C VAL A 75 -6.57 -5.25 -7.20
N VAL A 76 -6.51 -6.43 -6.60
CA VAL A 76 -6.66 -7.72 -7.31
C VAL A 76 -8.02 -7.83 -7.97
N THR A 77 -9.10 -7.49 -7.26
CA THR A 77 -10.46 -7.56 -7.83
C THR A 77 -10.60 -6.62 -9.02
N TYR A 78 -10.04 -5.41 -8.93
CA TYR A 78 -10.07 -4.45 -10.02
C TYR A 78 -9.26 -4.95 -11.23
N VAL A 79 -8.03 -5.41 -11.00
CA VAL A 79 -7.15 -5.93 -12.06
C VAL A 79 -7.78 -7.15 -12.74
N SER A 80 -8.31 -8.10 -11.98
CA SER A 80 -8.99 -9.28 -12.53
C SER A 80 -10.15 -8.94 -13.46
N LYS A 81 -11.02 -8.00 -13.05
CA LYS A 81 -12.17 -7.61 -13.88
C LYS A 81 -11.75 -6.84 -15.12
N THR A 82 -10.76 -5.94 -14.98
CA THR A 82 -10.26 -5.15 -16.11
C THR A 82 -9.46 -6.01 -17.09
N SER A 83 -8.69 -7.00 -16.61
CA SER A 83 -7.94 -7.94 -17.47
C SER A 83 -8.86 -8.85 -18.29
N GLU A 84 -10.01 -9.26 -17.73
CA GLU A 84 -10.99 -10.06 -18.47
C GLU A 84 -11.58 -9.27 -19.65
N ILE A 85 -11.92 -8.01 -19.42
CA ILE A 85 -12.41 -7.12 -20.47
C ILE A 85 -11.33 -6.85 -21.51
N ASP A 86 -10.12 -6.51 -21.06
CA ASP A 86 -8.99 -6.24 -21.94
C ASP A 86 -8.66 -7.44 -22.83
N TYR A 87 -8.65 -8.64 -22.25
CA TYR A 87 -8.45 -9.89 -23.00
C TYR A 87 -9.47 -10.05 -24.13
N ASN A 88 -10.76 -9.83 -23.84
CA ASN A 88 -11.82 -9.93 -24.84
C ASN A 88 -11.66 -8.89 -25.97
N ILE A 89 -11.33 -7.65 -25.62
CA ILE A 89 -11.07 -6.58 -26.60
C ILE A 89 -9.87 -6.93 -27.47
N MET A 90 -8.77 -7.38 -26.87
CA MET A 90 -7.55 -7.73 -27.60
C MET A 90 -7.71 -8.97 -28.49
N GLN A 91 -8.53 -9.95 -28.09
CA GLN A 91 -8.91 -11.06 -28.96
C GLN A 91 -9.69 -10.60 -30.19
N ASP A 92 -10.72 -9.77 -29.98
CA ASP A 92 -11.53 -9.21 -31.07
C ASP A 92 -10.67 -8.38 -32.03
N LEU A 93 -9.74 -7.59 -31.49
CA LEU A 93 -8.78 -6.82 -32.28
C LEU A 93 -7.82 -7.72 -33.08
N SER A 94 -7.30 -8.78 -32.46
CA SER A 94 -6.38 -9.72 -33.14
C SER A 94 -7.07 -10.40 -34.31
N PHE A 95 -8.33 -10.83 -34.13
CA PHE A 95 -9.15 -11.37 -35.21
C PHE A 95 -9.34 -10.37 -36.36
N LEU A 96 -9.62 -9.10 -36.04
CA LEU A 96 -9.76 -8.04 -37.02
C LEU A 96 -8.47 -7.84 -37.84
N ILE A 97 -7.31 -7.78 -37.18
CA ILE A 97 -6.00 -7.57 -37.83
C ILE A 97 -5.60 -8.78 -38.68
N GLU A 98 -5.82 -9.99 -38.18
CA GLU A 98 -5.47 -11.23 -38.88
C GLU A 98 -6.33 -11.51 -40.11
N SER A 99 -7.57 -10.98 -40.14
CA SER A 99 -8.49 -11.11 -41.27
C SER A 99 -8.03 -10.44 -42.58
N LYS A 100 -6.79 -9.92 -42.62
CA LYS A 100 -6.04 -9.34 -43.75
C LYS A 100 -6.78 -9.46 -45.08
N SER A 101 -7.50 -8.39 -45.42
CA SER A 101 -7.83 -7.87 -46.77
C SER A 101 -9.29 -7.54 -47.08
N TYR A 102 -10.30 -8.10 -46.40
CA TYR A 102 -11.72 -7.72 -46.65
C TYR A 102 -12.62 -7.90 -45.42
N THR A 103 -12.28 -7.25 -44.32
CA THR A 103 -13.25 -7.11 -43.21
C THR A 103 -14.42 -6.27 -43.72
N SER A 104 -15.61 -6.86 -43.84
CA SER A 104 -16.78 -6.14 -44.36
C SER A 104 -17.13 -4.96 -43.44
N ILE A 105 -17.80 -3.94 -43.98
CA ILE A 105 -18.15 -2.77 -43.19
C ILE A 105 -19.15 -3.14 -42.09
N GLU A 106 -20.02 -4.12 -42.33
CA GLU A 106 -20.94 -4.69 -41.35
C GLU A 106 -20.19 -5.37 -40.21
N LEU A 107 -19.13 -6.12 -40.52
CA LEU A 107 -18.30 -6.77 -39.52
C LEU A 107 -17.55 -5.74 -38.66
N LEU A 108 -16.99 -4.70 -39.28
CA LEU A 108 -16.33 -3.60 -38.55
C LEU A 108 -17.31 -2.84 -37.64
N MET A 109 -18.55 -2.61 -38.09
CA MET A 109 -19.60 -2.00 -37.25
C MET A 109 -20.03 -2.88 -36.08
N LEU A 110 -20.13 -4.19 -36.30
CA LEU A 110 -20.44 -5.15 -35.23
C LEU A 110 -19.37 -5.14 -34.14
N TYR A 111 -18.09 -5.16 -34.53
CA TYR A 111 -16.98 -5.13 -33.58
C TYR A 111 -16.86 -3.78 -32.87
N GLU A 112 -17.06 -2.66 -33.56
CA GLU A 112 -17.12 -1.33 -32.94
C GLU A 112 -18.19 -1.29 -31.82
N GLN A 113 -19.38 -1.83 -32.09
CA GLN A 113 -20.45 -1.90 -31.10
C GLN A 113 -20.08 -2.81 -29.92
N LYS A 114 -19.54 -4.00 -30.19
CA LYS A 114 -19.14 -4.96 -29.16
C LYS A 114 -18.05 -4.37 -28.25
N ILE A 115 -17.00 -3.79 -28.84
CA ILE A 115 -15.91 -3.14 -28.12
C ILE A 115 -16.43 -1.93 -27.33
N SER A 116 -17.31 -1.12 -27.90
CA SER A 116 -17.93 0.01 -27.18
C SER A 116 -18.70 -0.45 -25.94
N ILE A 117 -19.43 -1.57 -26.00
CA ILE A 117 -20.12 -2.16 -24.84
C ILE A 117 -19.11 -2.60 -23.78
N SER A 118 -18.06 -3.33 -24.17
CA SER A 118 -17.00 -3.77 -23.25
C SER A 118 -16.26 -2.60 -22.60
N ILE A 119 -16.02 -1.50 -23.33
CA ILE A 119 -15.45 -0.26 -22.77
C ILE A 119 -16.39 0.38 -21.75
N GLN A 120 -17.69 0.44 -22.05
CA GLN A 120 -18.69 0.95 -21.10
C GLN A 120 -18.76 0.11 -19.83
N GLU A 121 -18.61 -1.21 -19.93
CA GLU A 121 -18.51 -2.11 -18.79
C GLU A 121 -17.24 -1.84 -17.97
N SER A 122 -16.09 -1.67 -18.64
CA SER A 122 -14.82 -1.32 -17.99
C SER A 122 -14.94 -0.01 -17.20
N ASN A 123 -15.54 1.01 -17.81
CA ASN A 123 -15.73 2.33 -17.18
C ASN A 123 -16.66 2.32 -15.95
N LYS A 124 -17.47 1.27 -15.76
CA LYS A 124 -18.29 1.11 -14.55
C LYS A 124 -17.50 0.52 -13.38
N ILE A 125 -16.31 -0.05 -13.62
CA ILE A 125 -15.46 -0.62 -12.59
C ILE A 125 -14.68 0.52 -11.93
N ARG A 126 -14.98 0.81 -10.66
CA ARG A 126 -14.30 1.88 -9.92
C ARG A 126 -12.84 1.52 -9.64
N SER A 127 -11.91 2.31 -10.16
CA SER A 127 -10.48 2.17 -9.88
C SER A 127 -10.15 2.46 -8.41
N PRO A 128 -9.36 1.61 -7.74
CA PRO A 128 -8.60 1.98 -6.55
C PRO A 128 -7.73 3.21 -6.82
N LYS A 129 -7.42 3.97 -5.77
CA LYS A 129 -6.64 5.21 -5.88
C LYS A 129 -5.25 4.94 -6.44
N GLU A 130 -4.64 3.85 -5.99
CA GLU A 130 -3.32 3.38 -6.41
C GLU A 130 -3.26 3.05 -7.91
N LEU A 131 -4.39 2.68 -8.52
CA LEU A 131 -4.48 2.28 -9.94
C LEU A 131 -5.07 3.36 -10.86
N MET A 132 -5.20 4.61 -10.40
CA MET A 132 -5.78 5.67 -11.23
C MET A 132 -5.03 5.86 -12.55
N ASN A 133 -3.70 5.83 -12.53
CA ASN A 133 -2.89 6.00 -13.74
C ASN A 133 -3.04 4.80 -14.69
N TYR A 134 -3.05 3.57 -14.15
CA TYR A 134 -3.34 2.37 -14.92
C TYR A 134 -4.73 2.43 -15.59
N SER A 135 -5.75 2.88 -14.86
CA SER A 135 -7.09 3.09 -15.41
C SER A 135 -7.11 4.13 -16.54
N THR A 136 -6.35 5.22 -16.42
CA THR A 136 -6.24 6.23 -17.48
C THR A 136 -5.59 5.64 -18.72
N LEU A 137 -4.47 4.92 -18.57
CA LEU A 137 -3.76 4.28 -19.68
C LEU A 137 -4.61 3.21 -20.39
N LEU A 138 -5.42 2.45 -19.65
CA LEU A 138 -6.37 1.51 -20.25
C LEU A 138 -7.42 2.23 -21.10
N ASN A 139 -7.98 3.33 -20.60
CA ASN A 139 -8.98 4.08 -21.34
C ASN A 139 -8.40 4.72 -22.61
N GLU A 140 -7.21 5.31 -22.52
CA GLU A 140 -6.48 5.81 -23.69
C GLU A 140 -6.22 4.69 -24.71
N LYS A 141 -5.83 3.50 -24.26
CA LYS A 141 -5.67 2.33 -25.13
C LYS A 141 -6.97 2.01 -25.86
N TYR A 142 -8.08 1.96 -25.15
CA TYR A 142 -9.39 1.64 -25.74
C TYR A 142 -9.87 2.68 -26.75
N GLU A 143 -9.63 3.97 -26.50
CA GLU A 143 -9.93 5.05 -27.45
C GLU A 143 -9.09 4.91 -28.74
N ASN A 144 -7.83 4.49 -28.62
CA ASN A 144 -6.98 4.21 -29.78
C ASN A 144 -7.44 2.99 -30.58
N ILE A 145 -7.97 1.96 -29.92
CA ILE A 145 -8.57 0.80 -30.60
C ILE A 145 -9.82 1.22 -31.40
N LEU A 146 -10.70 2.04 -30.83
CA LEU A 146 -11.85 2.58 -31.55
C LEU A 146 -11.42 3.45 -32.75
N SER A 147 -10.37 4.25 -32.58
CA SER A 147 -9.79 5.06 -33.65
C SER A 147 -9.24 4.20 -34.79
N LEU A 148 -8.58 3.09 -34.47
CA LEU A 148 -8.13 2.11 -35.47
C LEU A 148 -9.30 1.50 -36.25
N ILE A 149 -10.38 1.10 -35.56
CA ILE A 149 -11.58 0.56 -36.22
C ILE A 149 -12.19 1.61 -37.15
N PHE A 150 -12.23 2.87 -36.72
CA PHE A 150 -12.69 3.97 -37.57
C PHE A 150 -11.82 4.14 -38.82
N LEU A 151 -10.49 4.07 -38.70
CA LEU A 151 -9.55 4.11 -39.83
C LEU A 151 -9.77 2.94 -40.80
N LEU A 152 -10.01 1.73 -40.28
CA LEU A 152 -10.31 0.55 -41.10
C LEU A 152 -11.63 0.73 -41.86
N LYS A 153 -12.66 1.29 -41.23
CA LYS A 153 -13.95 1.60 -41.89
C LYS A 153 -13.78 2.63 -43.02
N MET A 154 -13.00 3.68 -42.76
CA MET A 154 -12.71 4.71 -43.77
C MET A 154 -11.92 4.15 -44.95
N SER A 155 -10.92 3.30 -44.66
CA SER A 155 -10.11 2.63 -45.67
C SER A 155 -10.97 1.71 -46.56
N ASN A 156 -11.87 0.95 -45.94
CA ASN A 156 -12.83 0.10 -46.65
C ASN A 156 -13.76 0.93 -47.55
N LYS A 157 -14.38 1.99 -47.02
CA LYS A 157 -15.29 2.87 -47.77
C LYS A 157 -14.60 3.59 -48.94
N ALA A 158 -13.33 3.96 -48.77
CA ALA A 158 -12.54 4.62 -49.80
C ALA A 158 -11.92 3.64 -50.82
N ASN A 159 -12.04 2.32 -50.61
CA ASN A 159 -11.29 1.29 -51.33
C ASN A 159 -9.77 1.59 -51.38
N PHE A 160 -9.25 2.19 -50.31
CA PHE A 160 -7.86 2.60 -50.20
C PHE A 160 -7.34 2.24 -48.81
N PHE A 161 -6.28 1.44 -48.76
CA PHE A 161 -5.69 0.97 -47.51
C PHE A 161 -4.37 1.70 -47.24
N ASP A 162 -4.34 2.58 -46.23
CA ASP A 162 -3.11 3.22 -45.77
C ASP A 162 -2.46 2.39 -44.66
N ALA A 163 -1.56 1.50 -45.06
CA ALA A 163 -0.80 0.66 -44.15
C ALA A 163 0.02 1.48 -43.14
N THR A 164 0.44 2.70 -43.49
CA THR A 164 1.26 3.55 -42.61
C THR A 164 0.47 4.01 -41.39
N GLN A 165 -0.74 4.52 -41.61
CA GLN A 165 -1.62 4.97 -40.53
C GLN A 165 -2.09 3.82 -39.65
N ILE A 166 -2.39 2.66 -40.25
CA ILE A 166 -2.83 1.48 -39.52
C ILE A 166 -1.69 0.92 -38.65
N ASN A 167 -0.48 0.82 -39.19
CA ASN A 167 0.67 0.37 -38.41
C ASN A 167 1.02 1.35 -37.28
N ALA A 168 0.95 2.66 -37.52
CA ALA A 168 1.16 3.66 -36.47
C ALA A 168 0.13 3.55 -35.33
N ALA A 169 -1.15 3.32 -35.66
CA ALA A 169 -2.18 3.11 -34.65
C ALA A 169 -1.95 1.81 -33.84
N LEU A 170 -1.51 0.74 -34.49
CA LEU A 170 -1.16 -0.52 -33.82
C LEU A 170 0.06 -0.36 -32.89
N GLU A 171 1.07 0.39 -33.32
CA GLU A 171 2.24 0.71 -32.50
C GLU A 171 1.86 1.51 -31.25
N GLU A 172 0.96 2.49 -31.38
CA GLU A 172 0.48 3.27 -30.23
C GLU A 172 -0.30 2.40 -29.23
N ILE A 173 -1.17 1.51 -29.72
CA ILE A 173 -1.89 0.53 -28.88
C ILE A 173 -0.89 -0.35 -28.11
N TYR A 174 0.16 -0.83 -28.77
CA TYR A 174 1.19 -1.64 -28.13
C TYR A 174 1.99 -0.86 -27.07
N LEU A 175 2.33 0.40 -27.37
CA LEU A 175 3.02 1.29 -26.45
C LEU A 175 2.18 1.56 -25.19
N LEU A 176 0.90 1.87 -25.35
CA LEU A 176 -0.02 2.11 -24.25
C LEU A 176 -0.20 0.84 -23.39
N ASN A 177 -0.30 -0.33 -24.03
CA ASN A 177 -0.35 -1.59 -23.30
C ASN A 177 0.90 -1.82 -22.44
N THR A 178 2.08 -1.54 -23.00
CA THR A 178 3.35 -1.67 -22.28
C THR A 178 3.44 -0.69 -21.11
N LYS A 179 3.03 0.58 -21.31
CA LYS A 179 2.96 1.59 -20.23
C LYS A 179 1.99 1.17 -19.13
N ALA A 180 0.82 0.64 -19.48
CA ALA A 180 -0.17 0.15 -18.52
C ALA A 180 0.40 -1.00 -17.67
N SER A 181 1.04 -1.97 -18.31
CA SER A 181 1.74 -3.06 -17.60
C SER A 181 2.79 -2.54 -16.63
N PHE A 182 3.66 -1.63 -17.05
CA PHE A 182 4.68 -1.06 -16.16
C PHE A 182 4.08 -0.29 -14.98
N ASN A 183 3.00 0.45 -15.20
CA ASN A 183 2.31 1.13 -14.11
C ASN A 183 1.72 0.12 -13.11
N LEU A 184 1.13 -0.97 -13.63
CA LEU A 184 0.56 -2.02 -12.80
C LEU A 184 1.61 -2.76 -11.97
N THR A 185 2.75 -3.11 -12.55
CA THR A 185 3.86 -3.76 -11.81
C THR A 185 4.46 -2.83 -10.77
N SER A 186 4.61 -1.53 -11.06
CA SER A 186 5.05 -0.54 -10.09
C SER A 186 4.11 -0.48 -8.88
N VAL A 187 2.80 -0.49 -9.12
CA VAL A 187 1.81 -0.50 -8.04
C VAL A 187 1.89 -1.79 -7.23
N PHE A 188 2.10 -2.94 -7.89
CA PHE A 188 2.28 -4.22 -7.20
C PHE A 188 3.52 -4.24 -6.31
N ASP A 189 4.64 -3.70 -6.79
CA ASP A 189 5.88 -3.56 -6.00
C ASP A 189 5.65 -2.66 -4.77
N GLU A 190 4.98 -1.52 -4.94
CA GLU A 190 4.70 -0.57 -3.86
C GLU A 190 3.83 -1.17 -2.74
N ILE A 191 2.86 -2.00 -3.10
CA ILE A 191 1.92 -2.61 -2.14
C ILE A 191 2.34 -4.01 -1.69
N GLY A 192 3.41 -4.58 -2.27
CA GLY A 192 3.91 -5.90 -1.92
C GLY A 192 3.04 -7.06 -2.42
N ILE A 193 2.40 -6.92 -3.58
CA ILE A 193 1.79 -8.05 -4.29
C ILE A 193 2.88 -8.77 -5.09
N ILE A 194 2.97 -10.09 -4.94
CA ILE A 194 3.89 -10.90 -5.75
C ILE A 194 3.24 -11.13 -7.11
N TYR A 195 4.00 -10.99 -8.19
CA TYR A 195 3.51 -11.23 -9.54
C TYR A 195 4.57 -11.89 -10.42
N THR A 196 4.11 -12.49 -11.52
CA THR A 196 4.96 -13.03 -12.57
C THR A 196 4.70 -12.26 -13.87
N ILE A 197 5.78 -11.89 -14.55
CA ILE A 197 5.73 -11.23 -15.86
C ILE A 197 6.05 -12.29 -16.91
N GLY A 198 5.26 -12.31 -17.98
CA GLY A 198 5.48 -13.08 -19.19
C GLY A 198 6.19 -12.34 -20.29
N ASP A 199 6.25 -12.97 -21.45
CA ASP A 199 6.75 -12.30 -22.65
C ASP A 199 5.92 -11.04 -22.94
N HIS A 200 6.58 -10.00 -23.46
CA HIS A 200 5.98 -8.69 -23.73
C HIS A 200 5.39 -7.94 -22.52
N HIS A 201 5.92 -8.16 -21.31
CA HIS A 201 5.51 -7.45 -20.09
C HIS A 201 4.05 -7.68 -19.69
N GLN A 202 3.43 -8.78 -20.09
CA GLN A 202 2.10 -9.15 -19.62
C GLN A 202 2.19 -9.80 -18.23
N ILE A 203 1.34 -9.41 -17.29
CA ILE A 203 1.29 -10.08 -15.98
C ILE A 203 0.60 -11.44 -16.16
N ILE A 204 1.32 -12.54 -15.91
CA ILE A 204 0.82 -13.92 -16.07
C ILE A 204 0.05 -14.36 -14.82
N SER A 205 0.56 -14.03 -13.64
CA SER A 205 -0.07 -14.39 -12.37
C SER A 205 0.29 -13.40 -11.28
N TYR A 206 -0.53 -13.36 -10.22
CA TYR A 206 -0.23 -12.62 -9.01
C TYR A 206 -0.74 -13.38 -7.78
N GLU A 207 0.02 -13.33 -6.69
CA GLU A 207 -0.33 -13.94 -5.40
C GLU A 207 -0.71 -12.85 -4.40
N TYR A 208 -1.89 -12.99 -3.80
CA TYR A 208 -2.37 -12.09 -2.77
C TYR A 208 -2.04 -12.62 -1.37
N GLN A 209 -1.67 -11.73 -0.45
CA GLN A 209 -1.55 -12.12 0.95
C GLN A 209 -2.94 -12.45 1.51
N THR A 210 -3.11 -13.69 1.98
CA THR A 210 -4.23 -14.09 2.82
C THR A 210 -3.85 -13.95 4.30
N PHE A 211 -4.83 -13.90 5.19
CA PHE A 211 -4.63 -13.97 6.66
C PHE A 211 -3.84 -15.21 7.12
N PHE A 212 -3.56 -16.16 6.23
CA PHE A 212 -2.89 -17.42 6.52
C PHE A 212 -1.78 -17.72 5.50
N LYS A 213 -0.64 -17.03 5.57
CA LYS A 213 0.64 -17.67 5.21
C LYS A 213 1.11 -18.45 6.45
N ARG A 214 0.88 -19.76 6.45
CA ARG A 214 1.57 -20.71 7.33
C ARG A 214 2.97 -20.97 6.79
#